data_AF-A0A2A5JM15-F1
#
_entry.id   AF-A0A2A5JM15-F1
#
_cell.length_a   1.000
_cell.length_b   1.000
_cell.length_c   1.000
_cell.angle_alpha   90.00
_cell.angle_beta   90.00
_cell.angle_gamma   90.00
#
_symmetry.space_group_name_H-M   'P 1'
#
loop_
_entity.id
_entity.type
_entity.pdbx_description
1 polymer ?
#
loop_
_entity_poly.entity_id
_entity_poly.type
_entity_poly.pdbx_seq_one_letter_code
_entity_poly.pdbx_strand_id
1 'polypeptide(L)'
;MTSNLLQPIAEFIQRDDNEQPVLNEQSLPILLSKPDTKTTADIERLIALGKPQHVIERFAELVNLGEQWDFAFNYVEYLKQLAQVEAFNADLPVIGQDENGVDILAEPIALPVAPEKPAVKTVEEVLAPYARTLFKMQRAEKVSNITVEVDGMVFDGDETSQARMARAIVLMTRSDEKTLWVLADNTQVEVTKVQLKQACMLAAKRQTELWV
;
A
#
# COMPACT_ATOMS: atom_id res chain seq x y z
N MET A 1 -5.10 -37.93 1.57
CA MET A 1 -6.27 -37.05 1.37
C MET A 1 -6.11 -35.67 2.02
N THR A 2 -5.11 -35.44 2.86
CA THR A 2 -4.82 -34.16 3.56
C THR A 2 -4.29 -33.02 2.68
N SER A 3 -3.75 -33.31 1.49
CA SER A 3 -3.08 -32.31 0.65
C SER A 3 -4.00 -31.24 0.04
N ASN A 4 -5.31 -31.49 -0.12
CA ASN A 4 -6.22 -30.55 -0.77
C ASN A 4 -6.71 -29.46 0.20
N LEU A 5 -6.99 -29.83 1.45
CA LEU A 5 -7.44 -28.89 2.49
C LEU A 5 -6.39 -27.84 2.86
N LEU A 6 -5.11 -28.12 2.64
CA LEU A 6 -4.03 -27.17 2.95
C LEU A 6 -3.67 -26.24 1.78
N GLN A 7 -4.16 -26.53 0.56
CA GLN A 7 -3.85 -25.74 -0.63
C GLN A 7 -4.17 -24.23 -0.46
N PRO A 8 -5.28 -23.81 0.16
CA PRO A 8 -5.61 -22.38 0.28
C PRO A 8 -4.57 -21.56 1.07
N ILE A 9 -3.85 -22.22 1.98
CA ILE A 9 -2.90 -21.62 2.94
C ILE A 9 -1.46 -22.13 2.75
N ALA A 10 -1.15 -22.79 1.63
CA ALA A 10 0.11 -23.49 1.42
C ALA A 10 1.37 -22.63 1.54
N GLU A 11 1.23 -21.31 1.31
CA GLU A 11 2.30 -20.30 1.41
C GLU A 11 2.52 -19.78 2.84
N PHE A 12 1.58 -20.04 3.75
CA PHE A 12 1.58 -19.50 5.12
C PHE A 12 1.88 -20.54 6.18
N ILE A 13 2.13 -21.80 5.81
CA ILE A 13 2.39 -22.91 6.72
C ILE A 13 3.87 -23.27 6.76
N GLN A 14 4.34 -23.73 7.92
CA GLN A 14 5.69 -24.27 8.09
C GLN A 14 5.82 -25.61 7.36
N ARG A 15 6.99 -25.83 6.75
CA ARG A 15 7.33 -27.08 6.06
C ARG A 15 8.64 -27.65 6.61
N ASP A 16 8.74 -28.97 6.64
CA ASP A 16 9.96 -29.69 6.97
C ASP A 16 10.93 -29.78 5.77
N ASP A 17 12.06 -30.43 5.96
CA ASP A 17 13.10 -30.62 4.93
C ASP A 17 12.62 -31.40 3.69
N ASN A 18 11.47 -32.09 3.79
CA ASN A 18 10.86 -32.85 2.69
C ASN A 18 9.65 -32.10 2.07
N GLU A 19 9.57 -30.80 2.31
CA GLU A 19 8.48 -29.92 1.90
C GLU A 19 7.08 -30.32 2.43
N GLN A 20 7.02 -31.16 3.46
CA GLN A 20 5.76 -31.59 4.07
C GLN A 20 5.30 -30.57 5.13
N PRO A 21 3.98 -30.34 5.27
CA PRO A 21 3.46 -29.43 6.27
C PRO A 21 3.76 -29.93 7.69
N VAL A 22 4.33 -29.06 8.52
CA VAL A 22 4.53 -29.35 9.94
C VAL A 22 3.20 -29.24 10.66
N LEU A 23 2.82 -30.30 11.39
CA LEU A 23 1.55 -30.38 12.11
C LEU A 23 1.78 -30.31 13.63
N ASN A 24 0.80 -29.77 14.35
CA ASN A 24 0.76 -29.78 15.81
C ASN A 24 0.18 -31.11 16.35
N GLU A 25 0.09 -31.22 17.69
CA GLU A 25 -0.47 -32.42 18.37
C GLU A 25 -1.91 -32.75 17.95
N GLN A 26 -2.65 -31.77 17.42
CA GLN A 26 -4.03 -31.92 16.94
C GLN A 26 -4.09 -32.24 15.44
N SER A 27 -2.96 -32.57 14.81
CA SER A 27 -2.83 -32.80 13.36
C SER A 27 -3.21 -31.58 12.49
N LEU A 28 -3.15 -30.37 13.05
CA LEU A 28 -3.40 -29.12 12.34
C LEU A 28 -2.08 -28.48 11.87
N PRO A 29 -2.06 -27.81 10.71
CA PRO A 29 -0.86 -27.15 10.21
C PRO A 29 -0.40 -26.00 11.11
N ILE A 30 0.92 -25.86 11.27
CA ILE A 30 1.51 -24.74 12.00
C ILE A 30 1.76 -23.59 11.03
N LEU A 31 1.26 -22.40 11.34
CA LEU A 31 1.49 -21.20 10.54
C LEU A 31 2.90 -20.64 10.74
N LEU A 32 3.41 -19.97 9.71
CA LEU A 32 4.52 -19.05 9.81
C LEU A 32 4.15 -17.90 10.76
N SER A 33 5.14 -17.35 11.46
CA SER A 33 4.95 -16.17 12.30
C SER A 33 4.33 -15.03 11.49
N LYS A 34 3.43 -14.27 12.12
CA LYS A 34 2.79 -13.13 11.45
C LYS A 34 3.87 -12.16 10.96
N PRO A 35 3.94 -11.88 9.65
CA PRO A 35 4.88 -10.89 9.14
C PRO A 35 4.48 -9.49 9.61
N ASP A 36 5.40 -8.54 9.50
CA ASP A 36 5.06 -7.13 9.65
C ASP A 36 4.00 -6.76 8.61
N THR A 37 2.92 -6.14 9.05
CA THR A 37 1.75 -5.81 8.21
C THR A 37 1.33 -4.38 8.49
N LYS A 38 0.50 -3.83 7.58
CA LYS A 38 -0.03 -2.46 7.66
C LYS A 38 -1.51 -2.43 7.39
N THR A 39 -2.12 -1.31 7.72
CA THR A 39 -3.54 -1.05 7.51
C THR A 39 -3.75 0.06 6.47
N THR A 40 -4.96 0.16 5.93
CA THR A 40 -5.35 1.28 5.07
C THR A 40 -5.24 2.63 5.80
N ALA A 41 -5.49 2.66 7.11
CA ALA A 41 -5.29 3.84 7.95
C ALA A 41 -3.81 4.29 7.98
N ASP A 42 -2.86 3.36 7.91
CA ASP A 42 -1.45 3.70 7.80
C ASP A 42 -1.13 4.37 6.45
N ILE A 43 -1.74 3.90 5.35
CA ILE A 43 -1.61 4.52 4.02
C ILE A 43 -2.15 5.96 4.06
N GLU A 44 -3.33 6.16 4.62
CA GLU A 44 -3.94 7.48 4.78
C GLU A 44 -3.04 8.43 5.58
N ARG A 45 -2.43 7.93 6.65
CA ARG A 45 -1.46 8.68 7.45
C ARG A 45 -0.21 9.05 6.63
N LEU A 46 0.34 8.13 5.84
CA LEU A 46 1.51 8.43 5.00
C LEU A 46 1.21 9.49 3.96
N ILE A 47 0.04 9.41 3.32
CA ILE A 47 -0.44 10.42 2.37
C ILE A 47 -0.57 11.78 3.06
N ALA A 48 -1.19 11.83 4.24
CA ALA A 48 -1.33 13.06 5.01
C ALA A 48 0.02 13.67 5.42
N LEU A 49 1.03 12.82 5.65
CA LEU A 49 2.40 13.23 5.97
C LEU A 49 3.26 13.56 4.74
N GLY A 50 2.70 13.49 3.52
CA GLY A 50 3.43 13.79 2.29
C GLY A 50 4.61 12.84 2.05
N LYS A 51 4.50 11.57 2.43
CA LYS A 51 5.61 10.62 2.32
C LYS A 51 5.89 10.25 0.86
N PRO A 52 7.15 9.90 0.53
CA PRO A 52 7.52 9.52 -0.83
C PRO A 52 6.68 8.34 -1.34
N GLN A 53 6.39 8.36 -2.64
CA GLN A 53 5.52 7.35 -3.29
C GLN A 53 5.95 5.90 -3.02
N HIS A 54 7.25 5.60 -3.15
CA HIS A 54 7.77 4.24 -2.90
C HIS A 54 7.52 3.73 -1.46
N VAL A 55 7.42 4.64 -0.48
CA VAL A 55 7.09 4.27 0.91
C VAL A 55 5.60 3.90 1.02
N ILE A 56 4.73 4.63 0.32
CA ILE A 56 3.29 4.36 0.28
C ILE A 56 3.01 3.04 -0.44
N GLU A 57 3.67 2.79 -1.56
CA GLU A 57 3.60 1.53 -2.31
C GLU A 57 4.00 0.35 -1.45
N ARG A 58 5.10 0.48 -0.68
CA ARG A 58 5.50 -0.56 0.27
C ARG A 58 4.43 -0.86 1.32
N PHE A 59 3.71 0.16 1.80
CA PHE A 59 2.63 -0.06 2.76
C PHE A 59 1.42 -0.74 2.12
N ALA A 60 1.13 -0.46 0.85
CA ALA A 60 0.09 -1.15 0.10
C ALA A 60 0.37 -2.66 -0.03
N GLU A 61 1.63 -3.04 -0.30
CA GLU A 61 2.05 -4.46 -0.29
C GLU A 61 1.80 -5.12 1.09
N LEU A 62 2.14 -4.41 2.17
CA LEU A 62 1.98 -4.91 3.54
C LEU A 62 0.53 -4.98 4.01
N VAL A 63 -0.37 -4.17 3.43
CA VAL A 63 -1.83 -4.30 3.65
C VAL A 63 -2.33 -5.59 3.03
N ASN A 64 -2.02 -5.84 1.75
CA ASN A 64 -2.45 -7.06 1.07
C ASN A 64 -1.85 -8.31 1.74
N LEU A 65 -0.57 -8.29 2.14
CA LEU A 65 0.03 -9.38 2.90
C LEU A 65 -0.70 -9.65 4.23
N GLY A 66 -1.14 -8.59 4.91
CA GLY A 66 -1.95 -8.71 6.13
C GLY A 66 -3.29 -9.41 5.89
N GLU A 67 -4.02 -8.99 4.85
CA GLU A 67 -5.30 -9.63 4.47
C GLU A 67 -5.12 -11.12 4.16
N GLN A 68 -4.06 -11.50 3.44
CA GLN A 68 -3.78 -12.90 3.10
C GLN A 68 -3.37 -13.72 4.34
N TRP A 69 -2.58 -13.15 5.25
CA TRP A 69 -2.20 -13.84 6.49
C TRP A 69 -3.39 -14.00 7.44
N ASP A 70 -4.23 -12.97 7.58
CA ASP A 70 -5.44 -13.03 8.40
C ASP A 70 -6.42 -14.09 7.87
N PHE A 71 -6.54 -14.23 6.54
CA PHE A 71 -7.25 -15.36 5.93
C PHE A 71 -6.65 -16.70 6.34
N ALA A 72 -5.32 -16.85 6.25
CA ALA A 72 -4.67 -18.12 6.60
C ALA A 72 -4.88 -18.50 8.07
N PHE A 73 -4.80 -17.53 8.97
CA PHE A 73 -5.13 -17.70 10.38
C PHE A 73 -6.57 -18.19 10.58
N ASN A 74 -7.54 -17.49 9.99
CA ASN A 74 -8.96 -17.86 10.08
C ASN A 74 -9.25 -19.24 9.47
N TYR A 75 -8.53 -19.61 8.41
CA TYR A 75 -8.66 -20.91 7.77
C TYR A 75 -8.16 -22.05 8.68
N VAL A 76 -7.08 -21.85 9.44
CA VAL A 76 -6.63 -22.84 10.43
C VAL A 76 -7.63 -22.99 11.58
N GLU A 77 -8.22 -21.89 12.05
CA GLU A 77 -9.31 -21.96 13.04
C GLU A 77 -10.54 -22.69 12.49
N TYR A 78 -10.87 -22.50 11.21
CA TYR A 78 -11.88 -23.29 10.52
C TYR A 78 -11.55 -24.79 10.50
N LEU A 79 -10.32 -25.18 10.14
CA LEU A 79 -9.91 -26.59 10.14
C LEU A 79 -10.02 -27.24 11.53
N LYS A 80 -9.68 -26.48 12.58
CA LYS A 80 -9.85 -26.92 13.96
C LYS A 80 -11.31 -27.17 14.31
N GLN A 81 -12.21 -26.26 13.94
CA GLN A 81 -13.66 -26.43 14.16
C GLN A 81 -14.21 -27.60 13.36
N LEU A 82 -13.78 -27.74 12.10
CA LEU A 82 -14.18 -28.84 11.23
C LEU A 82 -13.82 -30.19 11.85
N ALA A 83 -12.57 -30.35 12.31
CA ALA A 83 -12.11 -31.57 12.96
C ALA A 83 -12.91 -31.90 14.24
N GLN A 84 -13.29 -30.88 15.03
CA GLN A 84 -14.11 -31.07 16.22
C GLN A 84 -15.54 -31.53 15.87
N VAL A 85 -16.17 -30.91 14.87
CA VAL A 85 -17.51 -31.27 14.42
C VAL A 85 -17.52 -32.66 13.80
N GLU A 86 -16.51 -33.00 12.99
CA GLU A 86 -16.36 -34.33 12.41
C GLU A 86 -16.17 -35.40 13.49
N ALA A 87 -15.37 -35.13 14.51
CA ALA A 87 -15.19 -36.05 15.63
C ALA A 87 -16.49 -36.26 16.43
N PHE A 88 -17.24 -35.19 16.70
CA PHE A 88 -18.55 -35.28 17.38
C PHE A 88 -19.57 -36.06 16.55
N ASN A 89 -19.64 -35.79 15.24
CA ASN A 89 -20.59 -36.45 14.36
C ASN A 89 -20.24 -37.92 14.08
N ALA A 90 -18.95 -38.28 14.20
CA ALA A 90 -18.51 -39.66 14.08
C ALA A 90 -18.88 -40.52 15.29
N ASP A 91 -19.03 -39.91 16.47
CA ASP A 91 -19.39 -40.59 17.73
C ASP A 91 -20.47 -39.78 18.48
N LEU A 92 -21.70 -39.83 17.96
CA LEU A 92 -22.82 -39.07 18.52
C LEU A 92 -23.14 -39.56 19.93
N PRO A 93 -23.15 -38.69 20.94
CA PRO A 93 -23.42 -39.10 22.32
C PRO A 93 -24.88 -39.53 22.50
N VAL A 94 -25.09 -40.53 23.37
CA VAL A 94 -26.43 -40.93 23.83
C VAL A 94 -26.97 -39.85 24.78
N ILE A 95 -28.13 -39.29 24.45
CA ILE A 95 -28.81 -38.23 25.22
C ILE A 95 -30.01 -38.74 26.03
N GLY A 96 -30.39 -40.00 25.86
CA GLY A 96 -31.46 -40.65 26.61
C GLY A 96 -31.75 -42.05 26.10
N GLN A 97 -32.78 -42.68 26.67
CA GLN A 97 -33.33 -43.94 26.17
C GLN A 97 -34.83 -43.77 25.93
N ASP A 98 -35.35 -44.41 24.88
CA ASP A 98 -36.77 -44.43 24.60
C ASP A 98 -37.53 -45.39 25.55
N GLU A 99 -38.85 -45.45 25.39
CA GLU A 99 -39.74 -46.31 26.19
C GLU A 99 -39.46 -47.82 26.06
N ASN A 100 -38.65 -48.22 25.08
CA ASN A 100 -38.23 -49.60 24.84
C ASN A 100 -36.76 -49.84 25.25
N GLY A 101 -36.09 -48.86 25.85
CA GLY A 101 -34.69 -48.94 26.28
C GLY A 101 -33.67 -48.77 25.15
N VAL A 102 -34.06 -48.22 24.00
CA VAL A 102 -33.17 -47.92 22.88
C VAL A 102 -32.52 -46.55 23.09
N ASP A 103 -31.21 -46.48 22.94
CA ASP A 103 -30.45 -45.24 23.05
C ASP A 103 -30.87 -44.21 21.99
N ILE A 104 -31.22 -43.00 22.45
CA ILE A 104 -31.49 -41.82 21.63
C ILE A 104 -30.17 -41.07 21.49
N LEU A 105 -29.69 -40.91 20.26
CA LEU A 105 -28.46 -40.19 19.96
C LEU A 105 -28.73 -38.68 19.79
N ALA A 106 -27.73 -37.86 20.09
CA ALA A 106 -27.73 -36.46 19.74
C ALA A 106 -27.82 -36.25 18.21
N GLU A 107 -28.34 -35.11 17.80
CA GLU A 107 -28.34 -34.73 16.38
C GLU A 107 -26.94 -34.31 15.91
N PRO A 108 -26.55 -34.61 14.66
CA PRO A 108 -25.30 -34.14 14.09
C PRO A 108 -25.21 -32.61 14.03
N ILE A 109 -24.04 -32.08 14.34
CA ILE A 109 -23.72 -30.67 14.20
C ILE A 109 -23.44 -30.36 12.72
N ALA A 110 -23.99 -29.26 12.22
CA ALA A 110 -23.71 -28.81 10.85
C ALA A 110 -22.22 -28.48 10.66
N LEU A 111 -21.66 -28.86 9.51
CA LEU A 111 -20.27 -28.55 9.18
C LEU A 111 -20.03 -27.04 9.15
N PRO A 112 -18.89 -26.55 9.68
CA PRO A 112 -18.56 -25.14 9.61
C PRO A 112 -18.37 -24.69 8.16
N VAL A 113 -18.59 -23.40 7.91
CA VAL A 113 -18.40 -22.79 6.58
C VAL A 113 -16.93 -22.36 6.44
N ALA A 114 -16.29 -22.78 5.35
CA ALA A 114 -14.93 -22.37 5.05
C ALA A 114 -14.86 -20.85 4.76
N PRO A 115 -13.87 -20.12 5.29
CA PRO A 115 -13.72 -18.71 4.99
C PRO A 115 -13.34 -18.52 3.51
N GLU A 116 -13.82 -17.44 2.91
CA GLU A 116 -13.49 -17.09 1.53
C GLU A 116 -12.09 -16.46 1.46
N LYS A 117 -11.27 -16.93 0.51
CA LYS A 117 -9.93 -16.37 0.29
C LYS A 117 -10.05 -14.98 -0.32
N PRO A 118 -9.49 -13.93 0.31
CA PRO A 118 -9.48 -12.60 -0.29
C PRO A 118 -8.64 -12.61 -1.57
N ALA A 119 -9.10 -11.87 -2.58
CA ALA A 119 -8.35 -11.67 -3.81
C ALA A 119 -6.99 -11.01 -3.49
N VAL A 120 -5.93 -11.49 -4.11
CA VAL A 120 -4.61 -10.88 -4.03
C VAL A 120 -4.67 -9.58 -4.84
N LYS A 121 -4.56 -8.44 -4.16
CA LYS A 121 -4.59 -7.12 -4.80
C LYS A 121 -3.17 -6.68 -5.14
N THR A 122 -3.05 -6.06 -6.31
CA THR A 122 -1.88 -5.28 -6.72
C THR A 122 -1.77 -3.99 -5.91
N VAL A 123 -0.58 -3.37 -5.91
CA VAL A 123 -0.36 -2.07 -5.28
C VAL A 123 -1.30 -1.02 -5.86
N GLU A 124 -1.51 -1.05 -7.17
CA GLU A 124 -2.40 -0.16 -7.90
C GLU A 124 -3.85 -0.30 -7.43
N GLU A 125 -4.34 -1.52 -7.24
CA GLU A 125 -5.70 -1.78 -6.75
C GLU A 125 -5.90 -1.32 -5.31
N VAL A 126 -4.90 -1.55 -4.45
CA VAL A 126 -4.93 -1.06 -3.06
C VAL A 126 -4.92 0.47 -3.02
N LEU A 127 -4.17 1.12 -3.92
CA LEU A 127 -4.03 2.58 -3.96
C LEU A 127 -5.08 3.29 -4.83
N ALA A 128 -5.89 2.57 -5.59
CA ALA A 128 -6.93 3.13 -6.47
C ALA A 128 -7.86 4.14 -5.76
N PRO A 129 -8.32 3.91 -4.51
CA PRO A 129 -9.13 4.89 -3.77
C PRO A 129 -8.43 6.24 -3.55
N TYR A 130 -7.09 6.24 -3.53
CA TYR A 130 -6.26 7.40 -3.23
C TYR A 130 -5.62 8.04 -4.47
N ALA A 131 -5.89 7.53 -5.67
CA ALA A 131 -5.22 7.93 -6.91
C ALA A 131 -5.20 9.45 -7.13
N ARG A 132 -6.34 10.13 -6.92
CA ARG A 132 -6.44 11.60 -7.06
C ARG A 132 -5.58 12.35 -6.05
N THR A 133 -5.51 11.87 -4.81
CA THR A 133 -4.74 12.51 -3.74
C THR A 133 -3.25 12.32 -3.97
N LEU A 134 -2.85 11.09 -4.34
CA LEU A 134 -1.47 10.77 -4.73
C LEU A 134 -1.00 11.61 -5.91
N PHE A 135 -1.82 11.73 -6.96
CA PHE A 135 -1.52 12.58 -8.12
C PHE A 135 -1.27 14.04 -7.72
N LYS A 136 -2.13 14.62 -6.88
CA LYS A 136 -1.96 15.99 -6.40
C LYS A 136 -0.68 16.16 -5.58
N MET A 137 -0.38 15.20 -4.71
CA MET A 137 0.81 15.20 -3.86
C MET A 137 2.09 15.11 -4.70
N GLN A 138 2.16 14.13 -5.60
CA GLN A 138 3.30 13.95 -6.52
C GLN A 138 3.49 15.17 -7.42
N ARG A 139 2.40 15.76 -7.90
CA ARG A 139 2.47 16.98 -8.70
C ARG A 139 3.02 18.14 -7.88
N ALA A 140 2.55 18.33 -6.65
CA ALA A 140 3.06 19.40 -5.78
C ALA A 140 4.57 19.25 -5.52
N GLU A 141 5.04 18.03 -5.25
CA GLU A 141 6.47 17.72 -5.09
C GLU A 141 7.27 17.99 -6.39
N LYS A 142 6.76 17.56 -7.54
CA LYS A 142 7.42 17.81 -8.83
C LYS A 142 7.49 19.31 -9.14
N VAL A 143 6.45 20.07 -8.79
CA VAL A 143 6.39 21.52 -8.98
C VAL A 143 7.39 22.24 -8.07
N SER A 144 7.49 21.86 -6.79
CA SER A 144 8.45 22.46 -5.87
C SER A 144 9.91 22.19 -6.27
N ASN A 145 10.15 21.13 -7.04
CA ASN A 145 11.47 20.74 -7.50
C ASN A 145 11.77 21.16 -8.95
N ILE A 146 10.93 21.99 -9.58
CA ILE A 146 11.21 22.48 -10.93
C ILE A 146 12.48 23.33 -10.89
N THR A 147 13.43 23.01 -11.77
CA THR A 147 14.56 23.86 -12.09
C THR A 147 14.65 24.04 -13.61
N VAL A 148 15.19 25.18 -14.04
CA VAL A 148 15.35 25.53 -15.45
C VAL A 148 16.69 26.18 -15.70
N GLU A 149 17.31 25.89 -16.84
CA GLU A 149 18.61 26.43 -17.20
C GLU A 149 18.48 27.52 -18.27
N VAL A 150 19.13 28.66 -18.04
CA VAL A 150 19.26 29.76 -19.01
C VAL A 150 20.68 30.29 -18.96
N ASP A 151 21.36 30.34 -20.11
CA ASP A 151 22.74 30.83 -20.24
C ASP A 151 23.73 30.18 -19.24
N GLY A 152 23.57 28.87 -18.97
CA GLY A 152 24.40 28.12 -18.02
C GLY A 152 24.08 28.37 -16.54
N MET A 153 23.04 29.14 -16.23
CA MET A 153 22.55 29.39 -14.87
C MET A 153 21.29 28.56 -14.61
N VAL A 154 21.26 27.85 -13.47
CA VAL A 154 20.12 27.02 -13.07
C VAL A 154 19.25 27.78 -12.07
N PHE A 155 18.02 28.09 -12.48
CA PHE A 155 17.05 28.82 -11.69
C PHE A 155 16.05 27.85 -11.04
N ASP A 156 15.62 28.17 -9.82
CA ASP A 156 14.40 27.59 -9.25
C ASP A 156 13.19 28.01 -10.08
N GLY A 157 12.33 27.04 -10.41
CA GLY A 157 11.14 27.22 -11.24
C GLY A 157 9.84 26.85 -10.52
N ASP A 158 9.86 26.67 -9.20
CA ASP A 158 8.64 26.49 -8.41
C ASP A 158 7.71 27.71 -8.50
N GLU A 159 6.48 27.57 -7.98
CA GLU A 159 5.47 28.64 -8.07
C GLU A 159 5.93 29.95 -7.40
N THR A 160 6.68 29.84 -6.29
CA THR A 160 7.20 31.00 -5.57
C THR A 160 8.26 31.73 -6.39
N SER A 161 9.15 30.98 -7.04
CA SER A 161 10.22 31.50 -7.87
C SER A 161 9.66 32.12 -9.14
N GLN A 162 8.68 31.51 -9.78
CA GLN A 162 7.96 32.11 -10.91
C GLN A 162 7.29 33.44 -10.52
N ALA A 163 6.63 33.51 -9.36
CA ALA A 163 6.04 34.75 -8.87
C ALA A 163 7.10 35.84 -8.60
N ARG A 164 8.27 35.47 -8.06
CA ARG A 164 9.41 36.38 -7.87
C ARG A 164 9.98 36.87 -9.20
N MET A 165 10.15 35.98 -10.18
CA MET A 165 10.65 36.33 -11.52
C MET A 165 9.68 37.29 -12.19
N ALA A 166 8.39 36.97 -12.20
CA ALA A 166 7.34 37.81 -12.77
C ALA A 166 7.36 39.23 -12.19
N ARG A 167 7.49 39.36 -10.86
CA ARG A 167 7.61 40.67 -10.19
C ARG A 167 8.86 41.43 -10.61
N ALA A 168 10.01 40.76 -10.65
CA ALA A 168 11.26 41.39 -11.09
C ALA A 168 11.17 41.86 -12.56
N ILE A 169 10.62 41.03 -13.45
CA ILE A 169 10.41 41.37 -14.86
C ILE A 169 9.54 42.62 -15.05
N VAL A 170 8.51 42.80 -14.22
CA VAL A 170 7.63 43.98 -14.26
C VAL A 170 8.35 45.23 -13.76
N LEU A 171 9.19 45.12 -12.71
CA LEU A 171 9.92 46.23 -12.13
C LEU A 171 11.10 46.70 -12.99
N MET A 172 11.80 45.76 -13.62
CA MET A 172 12.90 46.08 -14.53
C MET A 172 12.32 46.72 -15.79
N THR A 173 12.75 47.92 -16.13
CA THR A 173 12.15 48.67 -17.25
C THR A 173 12.86 48.35 -18.57
N ARG A 174 14.19 48.22 -18.54
CA ARG A 174 15.01 47.94 -19.73
C ARG A 174 15.43 46.48 -19.79
N SER A 175 15.71 46.00 -21.00
CA SER A 175 16.06 44.59 -21.25
C SER A 175 17.47 44.24 -20.76
N ASP A 176 18.37 45.21 -20.78
CA ASP A 176 19.77 45.12 -20.33
C ASP A 176 19.95 45.47 -18.86
N GLU A 177 18.87 45.86 -18.17
CA GLU A 177 18.88 46.07 -16.73
C GLU A 177 19.24 44.77 -16.03
N LYS A 178 20.05 44.87 -14.98
CA LYS A 178 20.52 43.74 -14.19
C LYS A 178 20.00 43.82 -12.77
N THR A 179 19.77 42.67 -12.17
CA THR A 179 19.43 42.54 -10.75
C THR A 179 20.17 41.36 -10.15
N LEU A 180 20.44 41.41 -8.85
CA LEU A 180 21.05 40.30 -8.13
C LEU A 180 19.99 39.20 -7.93
N TRP A 181 20.37 37.96 -8.21
CA TRP A 181 19.48 36.80 -8.12
C TRP A 181 20.18 35.64 -7.43
N VAL A 182 19.41 34.82 -6.73
CA VAL A 182 19.87 33.58 -6.10
C VAL A 182 19.45 32.41 -6.98
N LEU A 183 20.41 31.63 -7.46
CA LEU A 183 20.19 30.43 -8.27
C LEU A 183 19.81 29.22 -7.38
N ALA A 184 19.42 28.12 -8.02
CA ALA A 184 18.97 26.90 -7.33
C ALA A 184 20.08 26.25 -6.46
N ASP A 185 21.35 26.49 -6.81
CA ASP A 185 22.52 26.07 -6.02
C ASP A 185 22.87 27.05 -4.88
N ASN A 186 22.02 28.04 -4.63
CA ASN A 186 22.19 29.14 -3.68
C ASN A 186 23.32 30.14 -4.03
N THR A 187 23.89 30.08 -5.24
CA THR A 187 24.84 31.10 -5.69
C THR A 187 24.14 32.40 -6.05
N GLN A 188 24.82 33.52 -5.83
CA GLN A 188 24.32 34.86 -6.16
C GLN A 188 24.97 35.37 -7.44
N VAL A 189 24.17 35.74 -8.43
CA VAL A 189 24.62 36.21 -9.75
C VAL A 189 23.82 37.42 -10.20
N GLU A 190 24.41 38.24 -11.08
CA GLU A 190 23.66 39.28 -11.78
C GLU A 190 22.94 38.70 -13.00
N VAL A 191 21.62 38.87 -13.05
CA VAL A 191 20.79 38.41 -14.17
C VAL A 191 20.10 39.57 -14.86
N THR A 192 19.92 39.44 -16.16
CA THR A 192 19.19 40.42 -16.98
C THR A 192 17.70 40.16 -16.98
N LYS A 193 16.90 41.18 -17.35
CA LYS A 193 15.45 41.02 -17.56
C LYS A 193 15.13 39.94 -18.59
N VAL A 194 15.95 39.80 -19.63
CA VAL A 194 15.78 38.78 -20.68
C VAL A 194 15.94 37.37 -20.11
N GLN A 195 16.97 37.14 -19.30
CA GLN A 195 17.24 35.85 -18.67
C GLN A 195 16.11 35.45 -17.72
N LEU A 196 15.64 36.37 -16.88
CA LEU A 196 14.50 36.13 -15.98
C LEU A 196 13.22 35.80 -16.76
N LYS A 197 12.97 36.47 -17.88
CA LYS A 197 11.81 36.19 -18.73
C LYS A 197 11.90 34.79 -19.34
N GLN A 198 13.06 34.38 -19.84
CA GLN A 198 13.28 33.04 -20.39
C GLN A 198 13.12 31.97 -19.31
N ALA A 199 13.73 32.16 -18.13
CA ALA A 199 13.61 31.24 -17.01
C ALA A 199 12.14 31.09 -16.57
N CYS A 200 11.42 32.20 -16.40
CA CYS A 200 10.01 32.18 -16.03
C CYS A 200 9.14 31.46 -17.08
N MET A 201 9.40 31.66 -18.37
CA MET A 201 8.69 30.97 -19.46
C MET A 201 8.96 29.47 -19.47
N LEU A 202 10.23 29.06 -19.30
CA LEU A 202 10.60 27.65 -19.23
C LEU A 202 9.97 26.98 -18.00
N ALA A 203 9.98 27.65 -16.85
CA ALA A 203 9.38 27.14 -15.61
C ALA A 203 7.87 26.94 -15.77
N ALA A 204 7.16 27.93 -16.33
CA ALA A 204 5.72 27.82 -16.60
C ALA A 204 5.39 26.68 -17.58
N LYS A 205 6.26 26.46 -18.59
CA LYS A 205 6.11 25.33 -19.52
C LYS A 205 6.29 23.98 -18.81
N ARG A 206 7.37 23.83 -18.02
CA ARG A 206 7.63 22.62 -17.21
C ARG A 206 6.51 22.34 -16.24
N GLN A 207 5.96 23.39 -15.60
CA GLN A 207 4.81 23.26 -14.74
C GLN A 207 3.62 22.72 -15.52
N THR A 208 3.27 23.32 -16.67
CA THR A 208 2.14 22.86 -17.50
C THR A 208 2.24 21.39 -17.90
N GLU A 209 3.45 20.88 -18.13
CA GLU A 209 3.69 19.45 -18.45
C GLU A 209 3.32 18.49 -17.31
N LEU A 210 3.19 18.95 -16.07
CA LEU A 210 2.82 18.12 -14.91
C LEU A 210 1.28 18.03 -14.69
N TRP A 211 0.48 18.69 -15.53
CA TRP A 211 -0.98 18.80 -15.41
C TRP A 211 -1.75 17.86 -16.34
N VAL A 212 -1.03 17.14 -17.20
CA VAL A 212 -1.52 16.08 -18.09
C VAL A 212 -1.39 14.68 -17.46
#